data_AF-A0A2E8HTC2-F1
#
_entry.id   AF-A0A2E8HTC2-F1
#
_cell.length_a   1.000
_cell.length_b   1.000
_cell.length_c   1.000
_cell.angle_alpha   90.00
_cell.angle_beta   90.00
_cell.angle_gamma   90.00
#
_symmetry.space_group_name_H-M   'P 1'
#
loop_
_entity.id
_entity.type
_entity.pdbx_description
1 polymer ?
#
loop_
_entity_poly.entity_id
_entity_poly.type
_entity_poly.pdbx_seq_one_letter_code
_entity_poly.pdbx_strand_id
1 'polypeptide(L)' 'MNQKKWLLTKSNDNCVVIVKAEKKTNQNDFFISQATLDRNIQEKVFIKHETLKFEGESVYVHQNDI' A
#
# COMPACT_ATOMS: atom_id res chain seq x y z
N MET A 1 -17.75 12.95 -3.35
CA MET A 1 -16.84 12.01 -4.03
C MET A 1 -15.80 11.56 -3.03
N ASN A 2 -15.76 10.28 -2.68
CA ASN A 2 -14.70 9.77 -1.79
C ASN A 2 -13.39 9.71 -2.58
N GLN A 3 -12.38 10.45 -2.14
CA GLN A 3 -11.05 10.34 -2.73
C GLN A 3 -10.33 9.14 -2.12
N LYS A 4 -9.89 8.20 -2.95
CA LYS A 4 -9.01 7.10 -2.52
C LYS A 4 -7.71 7.67 -1.96
N LYS A 5 -7.28 7.13 -0.82
CA LYS A 5 -6.02 7.48 -0.14
C LYS A 5 -5.10 6.27 -0.11
N TRP A 6 -3.81 6.51 0.10
CA TRP A 6 -2.85 5.43 0.31
C TRP A 6 -3.06 4.82 1.69
N LEU A 7 -3.22 3.51 1.72
CA LEU A 7 -3.50 2.70 2.89
C LEU A 7 -2.38 1.67 3.03
N LEU A 8 -1.64 1.76 4.12
CA LEU A 8 -0.73 0.72 4.55
C LEU A 8 -1.54 -0.31 5.33
N THR A 9 -1.49 -1.56 4.89
CA THR A 9 -2.23 -2.68 5.45
C THR A 9 -1.38 -3.96 5.42
N LYS A 10 -1.86 -4.99 6.11
CA LYS A 10 -1.26 -6.32 6.10
C LYS A 10 -2.19 -7.26 5.35
N SER A 11 -1.68 -7.88 4.29
CA SER A 11 -2.40 -8.88 3.51
C SER A 11 -2.65 -10.15 4.32
N ASN A 12 -3.55 -11.00 3.83
CA ASN A 12 -3.86 -12.29 4.45
C ASN A 12 -2.64 -13.23 4.52
N ASP A 13 -1.71 -13.09 3.58
CA ASP A 13 -0.46 -13.86 3.52
C ASP A 13 0.64 -13.24 4.40
N ASN A 14 0.25 -12.42 5.38
CA ASN A 14 1.10 -11.69 6.30
C ASN A 14 2.08 -10.67 5.69
N CYS A 15 2.00 -10.38 4.39
CA CYS A 15 2.85 -9.37 3.74
C CYS A 15 2.33 -7.95 4.00
N VAL A 16 3.23 -7.00 4.27
CA VAL A 16 2.88 -5.59 4.43
C VAL A 16 2.81 -4.91 3.07
N VAL A 17 1.68 -4.28 2.77
CA VAL A 17 1.40 -3.69 1.46
C VAL A 17 0.82 -2.28 1.58
N ILE A 18 1.04 -1.47 0.55
CA ILE A 18 0.38 -0.17 0.37
C ILE A 18 -0.52 -0.24 -0.86
N VAL A 19 -1.78 0.12 -0.66
CA VAL A 19 -2.83 0.14 -1.71
C VAL A 19 -3.58 1.46 -1.70
N LYS A 20 -4.27 1.79 -2.78
CA LYS A 20 -5.25 2.89 -2.79
C LYS A 20 -6.61 2.37 -2.33
N ALA A 21 -7.17 2.96 -1.27
CA ALA A 21 -8.46 2.57 -0.73
C ALA A 21 -9.26 3.79 -0.23
N GLU A 22 -10.58 3.69 -0.24
CA GLU A 22 -11.47 4.72 0.33
C GLU A 22 -11.66 4.55 1.84
N LYS A 23 -11.56 3.32 2.33
CA LYS A 23 -11.80 2.93 3.73
C LYS A 23 -10.74 1.94 4.18
N LYS A 24 -10.56 1.85 5.50
CA LYS A 24 -9.75 0.80 6.11
C LYS A 24 -10.39 -0.56 5.82
N THR A 25 -9.54 -1.55 5.57
CA THR A 25 -9.89 -2.96 5.40
C THR A 25 -9.75 -3.74 6.70
N ASN A 26 -8.90 -3.27 7.61
CA ASN A 26 -8.63 -3.86 8.92
C ASN A 26 -8.41 -2.78 10.00
N GLN A 27 -8.50 -3.18 11.28
CA GLN A 27 -8.32 -2.30 12.44
C GLN A 27 -6.91 -1.71 12.52
N ASN A 28 -5.90 -2.47 12.05
CA ASN A 28 -4.50 -2.09 12.07
C ASN A 28 -4.06 -1.31 10.81
N ASP A 29 -5.00 -0.90 9.97
CA ASP A 29 -4.64 -0.16 8.77
C ASP A 29 -4.33 1.30 9.08
N PHE A 30 -3.34 1.83 8.37
CA PHE A 30 -2.89 3.22 8.50
C PHE A 30 -2.96 3.93 7.16
N PHE A 31 -3.75 5.01 7.10
CA PHE A 31 -3.70 5.90 5.95
C PHE A 31 -2.40 6.71 5.99
N ILE A 32 -1.74 6.79 4.85
CA ILE A 32 -0.50 7.54 4.69
C ILE A 32 -0.67 8.64 3.64
N SER A 33 0.16 9.67 3.74
CA SER A 33 0.22 10.74 2.75
C SER A 33 0.95 10.28 1.47
N GLN A 34 0.74 10.98 0.37
CA GLN A 34 1.55 10.77 -0.85
C GLN A 34 3.04 10.95 -0.57
N ALA A 35 3.43 11.96 0.21
CA ALA A 35 4.83 12.22 0.57
C ALA A 35 5.45 11.05 1.36
N THR A 36 4.68 10.40 2.22
CA THR A 36 5.11 9.20 2.94
C THR A 36 5.33 8.04 1.98
N LEU A 37 4.42 7.82 1.03
CA LEU A 37 4.58 6.80 0.00
C LEU A 37 5.84 7.06 -0.85
N ASP A 38 5.99 8.27 -1.36
CA ASP A 38 7.11 8.65 -2.23
C ASP A 38 8.46 8.42 -1.53
N ARG A 39 8.56 8.81 -0.25
CA ARG A 39 9.74 8.54 0.57
C ARG A 39 10.02 7.04 0.69
N ASN A 40 9.01 6.23 0.95
CA ASN A 40 9.16 4.77 1.09
C ASN A 40 9.59 4.10 -0.23
N ILE A 41 9.10 4.59 -1.37
CA ILE A 41 9.54 4.10 -2.69
C ILE A 41 10.98 4.53 -2.97
N GLN A 42 11.32 5.80 -2.68
CA GLN A 42 12.67 6.33 -2.87
C GLN A 42 13.71 5.60 -2.02
N GLU A 43 13.38 5.31 -0.76
CA GLU A 43 14.20 4.53 0.17
C GLU A 43 14.16 3.02 -0.11
N LYS A 44 13.42 2.58 -1.13
CA LYS A 44 13.21 1.17 -1.53
C LYS A 44 12.61 0.28 -0.44
N VAL A 45 11.97 0.86 0.58
CA VAL A 45 11.26 0.12 1.63
C VAL A 45 10.05 -0.60 1.04
N PHE A 46 9.36 0.04 0.10
CA PHE A 46 8.25 -0.54 -0.64
C PHE A 46 8.51 -0.49 -2.14
N ILE A 47 8.26 -1.60 -2.81
CA ILE A 47 8.48 -1.76 -4.25
C ILE A 47 7.14 -2.00 -4.92
N LYS A 48 6.92 -1.35 -6.07
CA LYS A 48 5.73 -1.56 -6.87
C LYS A 48 5.72 -3.00 -7.39
N HIS A 49 4.68 -3.75 -7.08
CA HIS A 49 4.51 -5.10 -7.61
C HIS A 49 4.19 -5.05 -9.10
N GLU A 50 4.74 -5.99 -9.88
CA GLU A 50 4.65 -5.94 -11.34
C GLU A 50 3.22 -6.19 -11.86
N THR A 51 2.55 -7.20 -11.32
CA THR A 51 1.26 -7.69 -11.83
C THR A 51 0.08 -7.46 -10.88
N LEU A 52 0.32 -7.39 -9.57
CA LEU A 52 -0.73 -7.29 -8.56
C LEU A 52 -1.40 -5.92 -8.59
N LYS A 53 -2.73 -5.93 -8.61
CA LYS A 53 -3.57 -4.74 -8.58
C LYS A 53 -4.65 -4.87 -7.52
N PHE A 54 -4.92 -3.78 -6.82
CA PHE A 54 -6.05 -3.67 -5.89
C PHE A 54 -7.03 -2.64 -6.47
N GLU A 55 -8.25 -3.07 -6.79
CA GLU A 55 -9.28 -2.23 -7.42
C GLU A 55 -8.79 -1.49 -8.69
N GLY A 56 -7.94 -2.15 -9.49
CA GLY A 56 -7.35 -1.58 -10.71
C GLY A 56 -6.12 -0.69 -10.49
N GLU A 57 -5.78 -0.37 -9.24
CA GLU A 57 -4.64 0.45 -8.86
C GLU A 57 -3.41 -0.40 -8.51
N SER A 58 -2.23 0.19 -8.58
CA SER A 58 -0.97 -0.50 -8.27
C SER A 58 -0.88 -0.87 -6.78
N VAL A 59 -0.29 -2.03 -6.49
CA VAL A 59 0.06 -2.45 -5.13
C VAL A 59 1.55 -2.28 -4.93
N TYR A 60 1.94 -1.77 -3.76
CA TYR A 60 3.33 -1.72 -3.34
C TYR A 60 3.53 -2.71 -2.20
N VAL A 61 4.58 -3.52 -2.28
CA VAL A 61 4.88 -4.57 -1.31
C VAL A 61 6.17 -4.20 -0.59
N HIS A 62 6.24 -4.48 0.70
CA HIS A 62 7.46 -4.26 1.47
C HIS A 62 8.60 -5.11 0.91
N GLN A 63 9.80 -4.54 0.78
CA GLN A 63 10.93 -5.19 0.08
C GLN A 63 11.34 -6.56 0.65
N ASN A 64 11.11 -6.78 1.95
CA ASN A 64 11.44 -8.04 2.61
C ASN A 64 10.38 -9.14 2.38
N ASP A 65 9.23 -8.80 1.80
CA ASP A 65 8.12 -9.71 1.53
C ASP A 65 8.02 -10.09 0.04
N ILE A 66 9.07 -9.79 -0.76
CA ILE A 66 9.22 -10.18 -2.18
C ILE A 66 9.98 -11.49 -2.31
#